data_AF-A0A2S8J2C7-F1
#
_entry.id   AF-A0A2S8J2C7-F1
#
_cell.length_a   1.000
_cell.length_b   1.000
_cell.length_c   1.000
_cell.angle_alpha   90.00
_cell.angle_beta   90.00
_cell.angle_gamma   90.00
#
_symmetry.space_group_name_H-M   'P 1'
#
loop_
_entity.id
_entity.type
_entity.pdbx_description
1 polymer ?
#
loop_
_entity_poly.entity_id
_entity_poly.type
_entity_poly.pdbx_seq_one_letter_code
_entity_poly.pdbx_strand_id
1 'polypeptide(L)'
;MAQHNKGPRGQIATRAPLRHHKVYESRAAELGIPAGDYSVLILAITHGLDIPEYISEKLRPEQLRLLEVEAAGSLHRVEQLAMGA
;
A
#
# COMPACT_ATOMS: atom_id res chain seq x y z
N MET A 1 8.22 -22.44 -7.54
CA MET A 1 6.76 -22.32 -7.30
C MET A 1 6.20 -21.35 -8.32
N ALA A 2 5.17 -21.73 -9.07
CA ALA A 2 4.54 -20.83 -10.04
C ALA A 2 3.90 -19.65 -9.29
N GLN A 3 4.26 -18.42 -9.63
CA GLN A 3 3.59 -17.24 -9.08
C GLN A 3 2.12 -17.25 -9.50
N HIS A 4 1.21 -17.03 -8.55
CA HIS A 4 -0.21 -16.90 -8.81
C HIS A 4 -0.43 -15.78 -9.86
N ASN A 5 -1.26 -16.03 -10.87
CA ASN A 5 -1.52 -15.04 -11.92
C ASN A 5 -2.28 -13.85 -11.31
N LYS A 6 -1.63 -12.68 -11.24
CA LYS A 6 -2.21 -11.45 -10.66
C LYS A 6 -3.11 -10.65 -11.64
N GLY A 7 -3.53 -11.24 -12.74
CA GLY A 7 -4.38 -10.60 -13.76
C GLY A 7 -3.67 -9.53 -14.61
N PRO A 8 -4.41 -8.86 -15.52
CA PRO A 8 -3.90 -7.79 -16.37
C PRO A 8 -3.44 -6.58 -15.56
N ARG A 9 -2.22 -6.07 -15.80
CA ARG A 9 -1.64 -4.96 -15.04
C ARG A 9 -0.58 -4.19 -15.83
N GLY A 10 -0.51 -2.88 -15.59
CA GLY A 10 0.58 -2.03 -16.06
C GLY A 10 1.80 -2.10 -15.13
N GLN A 11 2.96 -1.61 -15.60
CA GLN A 11 4.17 -1.48 -14.80
C GLN A 11 4.37 -0.04 -14.33
N ILE A 12 4.64 0.14 -13.03
CA ILE A 12 5.10 1.41 -12.46
C ILE A 12 6.58 1.23 -12.09
N ALA A 13 7.48 1.90 -12.82
CA ALA A 13 8.92 1.84 -12.58
C ALA A 13 9.37 3.01 -11.70
N THR A 14 9.45 2.78 -10.38
CA THR A 14 9.82 3.81 -9.40
C THR A 14 11.01 3.38 -8.55
N ARG A 15 11.85 4.34 -8.17
CA ARG A 15 12.94 4.16 -7.18
C ARG A 15 12.68 5.07 -5.98
N ALA A 16 12.37 4.48 -4.84
CA ALA A 16 12.24 5.23 -3.59
C ALA A 16 13.62 5.54 -2.98
N PRO A 17 13.79 6.64 -2.23
CA PRO A 17 14.96 6.84 -1.39
C PRO A 17 15.21 5.62 -0.48
N LEU A 18 16.47 5.26 -0.27
CA LEU A 18 16.84 4.01 0.44
C LEU A 18 16.16 3.90 1.82
N ARG A 19 16.05 5.02 2.55
CA ARG A 19 15.38 5.04 3.86
C ARG A 19 13.90 4.67 3.76
N HIS A 20 13.21 5.16 2.72
CA HIS A 20 11.80 4.87 2.49
C HIS A 20 11.62 3.42 2.05
N HIS A 21 12.48 2.97 1.13
CA HIS A 21 12.47 1.59 0.67
C HIS A 21 12.55 0.59 1.82
N LYS A 22 13.46 0.81 2.80
CA LYS A 22 13.57 -0.03 4.00
C LYS A 22 12.30 -0.03 4.86
N VAL A 23 11.66 1.12 5.02
CA VAL A 23 10.38 1.21 5.74
C VAL A 23 9.30 0.42 5.00
N TYR A 24 9.17 0.59 3.69
CA TYR A 24 8.18 -0.13 2.89
C TYR A 24 8.41 -1.64 2.90
N GLU A 25 9.66 -2.09 2.86
CA GLU A 25 10.01 -3.51 3.02
C GLU A 25 9.59 -4.05 4.39
N SER A 26 9.89 -3.34 5.48
CA SER A 26 9.51 -3.74 6.84
C SER A 26 8.00 -3.86 6.98
N ARG A 27 7.25 -2.85 6.52
CA ARG A 27 5.79 -2.84 6.57
C ARG A 27 5.18 -3.95 5.71
N ALA A 28 5.74 -4.21 4.53
CA ALA A 28 5.30 -5.31 3.69
C ALA A 28 5.55 -6.67 4.36
N ALA A 29 6.70 -6.83 5.03
CA ALA A 29 7.03 -8.03 5.78
C ALA A 29 6.10 -8.26 6.98
N GLU A 30 5.73 -7.21 7.73
CA GLU A 30 4.73 -7.26 8.81
C GLU A 30 3.36 -7.78 8.32
N LEU A 31 3.03 -7.49 7.07
CA LEU A 31 1.79 -7.92 6.41
C LEU A 31 1.93 -9.27 5.67
N GLY A 32 3.15 -9.82 5.57
CA GLY A 32 3.41 -11.06 4.83
C GLY A 32 3.29 -10.91 3.31
N ILE A 33 3.46 -9.70 2.76
CA ILE A 33 3.34 -9.42 1.32
C ILE A 33 4.63 -8.84 0.73
N PRO A 34 4.85 -8.94 -0.60
CA PRO A 34 5.97 -8.26 -1.27
C PRO A 34 5.88 -6.72 -1.16
N ALA A 35 7.02 -6.03 -1.11
CA ALA A 35 7.09 -4.56 -1.03
C ALA A 35 6.38 -3.84 -2.20
N GLY A 36 6.38 -4.44 -3.39
CA GLY A 36 5.61 -3.93 -4.53
C GLY A 36 4.10 -4.05 -4.32
N ASP A 37 3.63 -5.17 -3.75
CA ASP A 37 2.21 -5.36 -3.42
C ASP A 37 1.80 -4.37 -2.31
N TYR A 38 2.65 -4.14 -1.32
CA TYR A 38 2.44 -3.10 -0.30
C TYR A 38 2.29 -1.70 -0.92
N SER A 39 3.11 -1.35 -1.91
CA SER A 39 3.03 -0.06 -2.58
C SER A 39 1.69 0.12 -3.31
N VAL A 40 1.23 -0.92 -4.02
CA VAL A 40 -0.07 -0.92 -4.70
C VAL A 40 -1.22 -0.81 -3.68
N LEU A 41 -1.14 -1.55 -2.57
CA LEU A 41 -2.12 -1.51 -1.48
C LEU A 41 -2.29 -0.11 -0.91
N ILE A 42 -1.19 0.54 -0.51
CA ILE A 42 -1.24 1.88 0.09
C ILE A 42 -1.77 2.91 -0.91
N LEU A 43 -1.38 2.83 -2.19
CA LEU A 43 -1.91 3.70 -3.23
C LEU A 43 -3.41 3.50 -3.44
N ALA A 44 -3.88 2.24 -3.49
CA ALA A 44 -5.30 1.95 -3.63
C ALA A 44 -6.12 2.56 -2.48
N ILE A 45 -5.71 2.32 -1.23
CA ILE A 45 -6.37 2.87 -0.04
C ILE A 45 -6.36 4.40 -0.09
N THR A 46 -5.21 5.01 -0.37
CA THR A 46 -5.03 6.47 -0.38
C THR A 46 -5.89 7.15 -1.47
N HIS A 47 -6.16 6.45 -2.58
CA HIS A 47 -6.98 6.96 -3.67
C HIS A 47 -8.44 6.48 -3.62
N GLY A 48 -8.85 5.73 -2.59
CA GLY A 48 -10.20 5.17 -2.48
C GLY A 48 -10.54 4.18 -3.61
N LEU A 49 -9.55 3.44 -4.11
CA LEU A 49 -9.71 2.41 -5.13
C LEU A 49 -9.90 1.04 -4.50
N ASP A 50 -10.54 0.14 -5.23
CA ASP A 50 -10.63 -1.27 -4.84
C ASP A 50 -9.25 -1.89 -4.67
N ILE A 51 -9.06 -2.62 -3.57
CA ILE A 51 -7.82 -3.35 -3.30
C ILE A 51 -7.78 -4.58 -4.21
N PRO A 52 -6.70 -4.80 -4.99
CA PRO A 52 -6.61 -5.96 -5.87
C PRO A 52 -6.73 -7.28 -5.11
N GLU A 53 -7.53 -8.21 -5.66
CA GLU A 53 -7.86 -9.50 -5.03
C GLU A 53 -6.61 -10.29 -4.65
N TYR A 54 -5.60 -10.35 -5.54
CA TYR A 54 -4.32 -11.03 -5.28
C TYR A 54 -3.52 -10.48 -4.08
N ILE A 55 -3.91 -9.31 -3.55
CA ILE A 55 -3.36 -8.70 -2.34
C ILE A 55 -4.31 -8.96 -1.17
N SER A 56 -5.60 -8.65 -1.31
CA SER A 56 -6.56 -8.76 -0.21
C SER A 56 -6.72 -10.20 0.31
N GLU A 57 -6.61 -11.21 -0.55
CA GLU A 57 -6.60 -12.63 -0.17
C GLU A 57 -5.47 -13.02 0.79
N LYS A 58 -4.37 -12.24 0.83
CA LYS A 58 -3.21 -12.50 1.70
C LYS A 58 -3.31 -11.79 3.05
N LEU A 59 -4.30 -10.92 3.23
CA LEU A 59 -4.41 -10.03 4.38
C LEU A 59 -5.60 -10.43 5.25
N ARG A 60 -5.44 -10.26 6.57
CA ARG A 60 -6.56 -10.40 7.49
C ARG A 60 -7.42 -9.12 7.45
N PRO A 61 -8.74 -9.22 7.63
CA PRO A 61 -9.63 -8.05 7.66
C PRO A 61 -9.20 -6.97 8.66
N GLU A 62 -8.66 -7.36 9.81
CA GLU A 62 -8.19 -6.42 10.83
C GLU A 62 -6.97 -5.63 10.35
N GLN A 63 -6.08 -6.24 9.55
CA GLN A 63 -4.92 -5.55 8.97
C GLN A 63 -5.37 -4.51 7.96
N LEU A 64 -6.35 -4.85 7.10
CA LEU A 64 -6.91 -3.91 6.13
C LEU A 64 -7.54 -2.70 6.81
N ARG A 65 -8.38 -2.94 7.84
CA ARG A 65 -9.04 -1.86 8.59
C ARG A 65 -8.05 -0.91 9.27
N LEU A 66 -6.96 -1.43 9.84
CA LEU A 66 -5.92 -0.61 10.44
C LEU A 66 -5.23 0.29 9.41
N LEU A 67 -4.91 -0.26 8.23
CA LEU A 67 -4.28 0.48 7.15
C LEU A 67 -5.18 1.59 6.60
N GLU A 68 -6.49 1.35 6.49
CA GLU A 68 -7.46 2.37 6.07
C GLU A 68 -7.51 3.54 7.06
N VAL A 69 -7.50 3.27 8.37
CA VAL A 69 -7.48 4.31 9.41
C VAL A 69 -6.17 5.11 9.35
N GLU A 70 -5.03 4.44 9.20
CA GLU A 70 -3.73 5.09 9.07
C GLU A 70 -3.64 5.98 7.83
N ALA A 71 -4.16 5.51 6.69
CA ALA A 71 -4.20 6.25 5.45
C ALA A 71 -5.12 7.48 5.55
N ALA A 72 -6.32 7.33 6.13
CA ALA A 72 -7.22 8.45 6.36
C ALA A 72 -6.58 9.53 7.25
N GLY A 73 -5.90 9.13 8.33
CA GLY A 73 -5.16 10.07 9.19
C GLY A 73 -4.00 10.76 8.47
N SER A 74 -3.32 10.05 7.56
CA SER A 74 -2.24 10.60 6.75
C SER A 74 -2.74 11.61 5.71
N LEU A 75 -3.84 11.29 5.01
CA LEU A 75 -4.50 12.18 4.06
C LEU A 75 -4.96 13.47 4.74
N HIS A 76 -5.63 13.35 5.89
CA HIS A 76 -6.07 14.50 6.66
C HIS A 76 -4.89 15.43 7.02
N ARG A 77 -3.73 14.87 7.40
CA ARG A 77 -2.53 15.67 7.65
C ARG A 77 -2.03 16.39 6.39
N VAL A 78 -2.04 15.73 5.24
CA VAL A 78 -1.65 16.34 3.95
C VAL A 78 -2.59 17.49 3.60
N GLU A 79 -3.91 17.33 3.80
CA GLU A 79 -4.89 18.38 3.59
C GLU A 79 -4.65 19.59 4.50
N GLN A 80 -4.36 19.37 5.79
CA GLN A 80 -4.02 20.46 6.72
C GLN A 80 -2.76 21.22 6.30
N LEU A 81 -1.75 20.52 5.78
CA LEU A 81 -0.54 21.15 5.24
C LEU A 81 -0.84 21.96 3.98
N ALA A 82 -1.75 21.49 3.12
CA ALA A 82 -2.15 22.18 1.90
C ALA A 82 -2.99 23.44 2.18
N MET A 83 -3.77 23.46 3.27
CA MET A 83 -4.57 24.62 3.70
C MET A 83 -3.77 25.64 4.53
N GLY A 84 -2.62 25.25 5.06
CA GLY A 84 -1.74 26.09 5.88
C GLY A 84 -0.62 26.81 5.12
N ALA A 85 -0.69 26.86 3.78
CA ALA A 85 0.26 27.50 2.88
C ALA A 85 -0.35 28.69 2.12
#